data_AF-A0A7S3KXR2-F1
#
_entry.id   AF-A0A7S3KXR2-F1
#
_cell.length_a   1.000
_cell.length_b   1.000
_cell.length_c   1.000
_cell.angle_alpha   90.00
_cell.angle_beta   90.00
_cell.angle_gamma   90.00
#
_symmetry.space_group_name_H-M   'P 1'
#
loop_
_entity.id
_entity.type
_entity.pdbx_description
1 polymer ?
#
loop_
_entity_poly.entity_id
_entity_poly.type
_entity_poly.pdbx_seq_one_letter_code
_entity_poly.pdbx_strand_id
1 'polypeptide(L)'
;MGKAGGGTIASRIRADWKLGIWQCHPFPCVKDKWKEPNSQHPLLLFGVRDPVDRFVSAFYWRILRVCHPEVDKRPPKSEIPAALRKRKCQSDESRNFVNESNVLFYRYNQNASLLAEDLCSTNTTTARIARESVGTIWHAKDSIEDWLDFNWNASRMYVYVVEPNAENLEAQVDHSMHWFFNLTQYQGDEAFARRASFARNRKKPANKHSAESAKKALSLKGERCLEKFYRKDYEILKQLADTACKTKSCQSAIHNILERRKGAFEGAPA
;
A
#
# COMPACT_ATOMS: atom_id res chain seq x y z
N MET A 1 -6.06 -9.46 1.56
CA MET A 1 -4.76 -8.77 1.73
C MET A 1 -4.85 -7.37 1.19
N GLY A 2 -4.41 -6.39 1.98
CA GLY A 2 -4.72 -4.97 1.76
C GLY A 2 -3.68 -4.16 0.98
N LYS A 3 -3.91 -2.86 1.05
CA LYS A 3 -3.39 -1.78 0.19
C LYS A 3 -1.89 -1.50 0.30
N ALA A 4 -1.30 -1.69 1.48
CA ALA A 4 0.12 -1.43 1.73
C ALA A 4 0.85 -2.71 2.13
N GLY A 5 1.97 -3.01 1.45
CA GLY A 5 2.83 -4.15 1.80
C GLY A 5 2.20 -5.54 1.58
N GLY A 6 1.06 -5.63 0.87
CA GLY A 6 0.34 -6.88 0.68
C GLY A 6 1.21 -8.00 0.09
N GLY A 7 2.07 -7.70 -0.88
CA GLY A 7 3.02 -8.68 -1.43
C GLY A 7 4.01 -9.21 -0.39
N THR A 8 4.54 -8.34 0.47
CA THR A 8 5.46 -8.72 1.55
C THR A 8 4.77 -9.55 2.61
N ILE A 9 3.59 -9.12 3.08
CA ILE A 9 2.78 -9.87 4.06
C ILE A 9 2.43 -11.26 3.52
N ALA A 10 2.00 -11.34 2.25
CA ALA A 10 1.71 -12.59 1.58
C ALA A 10 2.90 -13.55 1.58
N SER A 11 4.05 -13.02 1.20
CA SER A 11 5.29 -13.77 1.13
C SER A 11 5.68 -14.32 2.50
N ARG A 12 5.53 -13.53 3.56
CA ARG A 12 5.85 -13.97 4.95
C ARG A 12 4.92 -15.08 5.42
N ILE A 13 3.61 -14.91 5.24
CA ILE A 13 2.64 -15.94 5.66
C ILE A 13 2.86 -17.25 4.88
N ARG A 14 3.13 -17.17 3.58
CA ARG A 14 3.43 -18.37 2.78
C ARG A 14 4.77 -19.01 3.14
N ALA A 15 5.82 -18.21 3.31
CA ALA A 15 7.17 -18.73 3.55
C ALA A 15 7.36 -19.22 4.98
N ASP A 16 6.90 -18.45 5.97
CA ASP A 16 7.23 -18.63 7.38
C ASP A 16 6.17 -19.48 8.09
N TRP A 17 4.89 -19.27 7.74
CA TRP A 17 3.76 -19.98 8.34
C TRP A 17 3.22 -21.13 7.48
N LYS A 18 3.72 -21.28 6.24
CA LYS A 18 3.31 -22.32 5.27
C LYS A 18 1.81 -22.31 4.97
N LEU A 19 1.19 -21.13 4.98
CA LEU A 19 -0.24 -20.97 4.73
C LEU A 19 -0.48 -20.36 3.36
N GLY A 20 -1.34 -21.03 2.58
CA GLY A 20 -1.92 -20.45 1.38
C GLY A 20 -2.96 -19.41 1.77
N ILE A 21 -2.78 -18.18 1.30
CA ILE A 21 -3.75 -17.11 1.51
C ILE A 21 -4.11 -16.46 0.18
N TRP A 22 -5.40 -16.18 0.04
CA TRP A 22 -5.93 -15.44 -1.09
C TRP A 22 -5.53 -13.96 -1.00
N GLN A 23 -5.23 -13.37 -2.15
CA GLN A 23 -4.65 -12.04 -2.24
C GLN A 23 -5.34 -11.20 -3.30
N CYS A 24 -5.75 -10.00 -2.90
CA CYS A 24 -6.08 -8.92 -3.80
C CYS A 24 -4.90 -7.99 -3.84
N HIS A 25 -4.14 -8.04 -4.91
CA HIS A 25 -3.01 -7.16 -5.14
C HIS A 25 -2.65 -7.25 -6.63
N PRO A 26 -2.40 -6.13 -7.33
CA PRO A 26 -2.23 -4.78 -6.80
C PRO A 26 -3.52 -3.97 -6.64
N PHE A 27 -4.69 -4.54 -6.99
CA PHE A 27 -5.98 -3.84 -7.01
C PHE A 27 -6.93 -4.36 -5.93
N PRO A 28 -7.95 -3.56 -5.54
CA PRO A 28 -9.05 -4.03 -4.71
C PRO A 28 -9.68 -5.31 -5.24
N CYS A 29 -10.25 -6.08 -4.32
CA CYS A 29 -10.95 -7.30 -4.66
C CYS A 29 -12.24 -7.00 -5.42
N VAL A 30 -12.54 -7.78 -6.46
CA VAL A 30 -13.85 -7.71 -7.13
C VAL A 30 -14.92 -8.29 -6.20
N LYS A 31 -16.01 -7.54 -5.94
CA LYS A 31 -17.07 -7.89 -4.99
C LYS A 31 -17.65 -9.30 -5.21
N ASP A 32 -17.75 -9.74 -6.45
CA ASP A 32 -18.40 -11.01 -6.79
C ASP A 32 -17.58 -12.25 -6.41
N LYS A 33 -16.26 -12.11 -6.20
CA LYS A 33 -15.42 -13.22 -5.72
C LYS A 33 -15.58 -13.49 -4.22
N TRP A 34 -16.26 -12.62 -3.50
CA TRP A 34 -16.51 -12.77 -2.06
C TRP A 34 -17.91 -13.32 -1.75
N LYS A 35 -18.78 -13.46 -2.76
CA LYS A 35 -20.16 -13.94 -2.61
C LYS A 35 -20.27 -15.45 -2.79
N GLU A 36 -19.28 -16.23 -2.34
CA GLU A 36 -19.49 -17.68 -2.32
C GLU A 36 -20.63 -17.99 -1.32
N PRO A 37 -21.72 -18.64 -1.76
CA PRO A 37 -22.98 -18.72 -1.00
C PRO A 37 -22.87 -19.34 0.40
N ASN A 38 -21.77 -20.04 0.70
CA ASN A 38 -21.57 -20.77 1.95
C ASN A 38 -20.32 -20.31 2.74
N SER A 39 -19.59 -19.29 2.29
CA SER A 39 -18.43 -18.82 3.04
C SER A 39 -18.88 -17.88 4.17
N GLN A 40 -18.83 -18.35 5.41
CA GLN A 40 -18.76 -17.47 6.58
C GLN A 40 -17.77 -16.34 6.28
N HIS A 41 -18.14 -15.08 6.57
CA HIS A 41 -17.34 -13.90 6.23
C HIS A 41 -15.83 -14.18 6.36
N PRO A 42 -15.03 -14.06 5.30
CA PRO A 42 -13.62 -14.42 5.36
C PRO A 42 -12.86 -13.53 6.35
N LEU A 43 -11.85 -14.10 6.99
CA LEU A 43 -10.95 -13.31 7.84
C LEU A 43 -10.09 -12.41 6.95
N LEU A 44 -10.13 -11.12 7.24
CA LEU A 44 -9.44 -10.12 6.44
C LEU A 44 -8.10 -9.75 7.07
N LEU A 45 -7.04 -9.93 6.31
CA LEU A 45 -5.71 -9.40 6.61
C LEU A 45 -5.53 -8.11 5.81
N PHE A 46 -5.42 -6.96 6.49
CA PHE A 46 -5.46 -5.65 5.86
C PHE A 46 -4.24 -4.79 6.19
N GLY A 47 -3.38 -4.54 5.21
CA GLY A 47 -2.21 -3.67 5.37
C GLY A 47 -2.53 -2.22 5.09
N VAL A 48 -2.24 -1.35 6.05
CA VAL A 48 -2.36 0.12 5.97
C VAL A 48 -1.00 0.80 6.13
N ARG A 49 -0.92 2.03 5.67
CA ARG A 49 0.22 2.95 5.73
C ARG A 49 -0.31 4.37 5.70
N ASP A 50 0.46 5.34 6.20
CA ASP A 50 0.17 6.76 6.00
C ASP A 50 -0.16 7.03 4.50
N PRO A 51 -1.36 7.54 4.18
CA PRO A 51 -1.80 7.80 2.80
C PRO A 51 -0.81 8.65 1.98
N VAL A 52 -0.18 9.64 2.60
CA VAL A 52 0.84 10.48 1.95
C VAL A 52 2.09 9.64 1.64
N ASP A 53 2.61 8.90 2.62
CA ASP A 53 3.79 8.05 2.39
C ASP A 53 3.51 6.92 1.41
N ARG A 54 2.28 6.38 1.40
CA ARG A 54 1.84 5.41 0.41
C ARG A 54 1.89 6.02 -0.99
N PHE A 55 1.34 7.22 -1.19
CA PHE A 55 1.38 7.92 -2.47
C PHE A 55 2.83 8.15 -2.92
N VAL A 56 3.67 8.71 -2.06
CA VAL A 56 5.08 9.00 -2.38
C VAL A 56 5.84 7.72 -2.71
N SER A 57 5.66 6.67 -1.90
CA SER A 57 6.28 5.37 -2.11
C SER A 57 5.81 4.74 -3.43
N ALA A 58 4.52 4.82 -3.75
CA ALA A 58 3.96 4.32 -5.00
C ALA A 58 4.52 5.10 -6.19
N PHE A 59 4.48 6.44 -6.15
CA PHE A 59 4.97 7.32 -7.21
C PHE A 59 6.44 7.00 -7.58
N TYR A 60 7.33 6.98 -6.58
CA TYR A 60 8.74 6.71 -6.83
C TYR A 60 9.03 5.24 -7.16
N TRP A 61 8.32 4.30 -6.56
CA TRP A 61 8.43 2.90 -6.96
C TRP A 61 7.99 2.69 -8.42
N ARG A 62 6.91 3.35 -8.85
CA ARG A 62 6.44 3.27 -10.24
C ARG A 62 7.40 3.91 -11.22
N ILE A 63 8.05 5.02 -10.89
CA ILE A 63 9.18 5.55 -11.69
C ILE A 63 10.28 4.49 -11.83
N LEU A 64 10.55 3.71 -10.79
CA LEU A 64 11.56 2.65 -10.87
C LEU A 64 11.15 1.49 -11.77
N ARG A 65 9.84 1.25 -11.95
CA ARG A 65 9.27 0.09 -12.65
C ARG A 65 8.84 0.39 -14.09
N VAL A 66 8.28 1.57 -14.32
CA VAL A 66 7.90 2.09 -15.62
C VAL A 66 9.15 2.72 -16.23
N CYS A 67 9.32 2.60 -17.54
CA CYS A 67 10.37 3.30 -18.26
C CYS A 67 9.79 4.04 -19.45
N HIS A 68 10.42 5.15 -19.79
CA HIS A 68 10.07 5.96 -20.93
C HIS A 68 11.25 6.02 -21.90
N PRO A 69 11.13 5.56 -23.16
CA PRO A 69 12.28 5.38 -24.05
C PRO A 69 13.07 6.67 -24.32
N GLU A 70 12.42 7.83 -24.27
CA GLU A 70 13.06 9.12 -24.61
C GLU A 70 13.62 9.87 -23.39
N VAL A 71 13.01 9.70 -22.21
CA VAL A 71 13.25 10.57 -21.04
C VAL A 71 13.99 9.82 -19.93
N ASP A 72 13.90 8.49 -19.92
CA ASP A 72 14.50 7.68 -18.89
C ASP A 72 16.02 7.53 -19.09
N LYS A 73 16.78 8.32 -18.32
CA LYS A 73 18.25 8.34 -18.35
C LYS A 73 18.91 7.30 -17.45
N ARG A 74 18.13 6.45 -16.75
CA ARG A 74 18.70 5.50 -15.80
C ARG A 74 19.62 4.52 -16.54
N PRO A 75 20.83 4.23 -16.00
CA PRO A 75 21.68 3.25 -16.61
C PRO A 75 20.94 1.91 -16.59
N PRO A 76 20.96 1.17 -17.70
CA PRO A 76 20.44 -0.18 -17.69
C PRO A 76 21.18 -0.97 -16.65
N LYS A 77 20.47 -1.78 -15.84
CA LYS A 77 21.12 -2.72 -14.93
C LYS A 77 22.16 -3.50 -15.75
N SER A 78 23.40 -3.47 -15.29
CA SER A 78 24.64 -3.83 -16.00
C SER A 78 24.67 -5.23 -16.62
N GLU A 79 23.65 -6.04 -16.39
CA GLU A 79 23.53 -7.42 -16.86
C GLU A 79 22.50 -7.60 -18.00
N ILE A 80 21.82 -6.54 -18.46
CA ILE A 80 20.81 -6.66 -19.53
C ILE A 80 21.41 -6.24 -20.88
N PRO A 81 21.50 -7.16 -21.86
CA PRO A 81 21.90 -6.86 -23.23
C PRO A 81 21.10 -5.70 -23.85
N ALA A 82 21.75 -4.83 -24.63
CA ALA A 82 21.12 -3.63 -25.19
C ALA A 82 19.85 -3.90 -26.02
N ALA A 83 19.80 -5.02 -26.74
CA ALA A 83 18.62 -5.44 -27.51
C ALA A 83 17.40 -5.80 -26.63
N LEU A 84 17.62 -6.32 -25.41
CA LEU A 84 16.56 -6.59 -24.44
C LEU A 84 16.10 -5.32 -23.71
N ARG A 85 16.88 -4.23 -23.73
CA ARG A 85 16.52 -2.93 -23.13
C ARG A 85 15.38 -2.26 -23.88
N LYS A 86 15.46 -2.20 -25.23
CA LYS A 86 14.37 -1.69 -26.07
C LYS A 86 13.09 -2.50 -25.86
N ARG A 87 13.21 -3.83 -25.86
CA ARG A 87 12.07 -4.73 -25.60
C ARG A 87 11.44 -4.53 -24.21
N LYS A 88 12.21 -4.22 -23.17
CA LYS A 88 11.66 -4.10 -21.80
C LYS A 88 10.84 -2.83 -21.57
N CYS A 89 11.13 -1.74 -22.28
CA CYS A 89 10.27 -0.55 -22.29
C CYS A 89 9.14 -0.65 -23.31
N GLN A 90 9.28 -1.49 -24.33
CA GLN A 90 8.29 -1.72 -25.38
C GLN A 90 7.32 -2.89 -25.07
N SER A 91 7.60 -3.77 -24.09
CA SER A 91 6.81 -4.99 -23.89
C SER A 91 5.53 -4.81 -23.06
N ASP A 92 5.30 -3.63 -22.50
CA ASP A 92 4.11 -3.32 -21.69
C ASP A 92 3.33 -2.14 -22.32
N GLU A 93 3.05 -2.21 -23.63
CA GLU A 93 2.21 -1.24 -24.37
C GLU A 93 0.73 -1.24 -23.94
N SER A 94 0.35 -1.92 -22.86
CA SER A 94 -1.02 -1.80 -22.37
C SER A 94 -1.32 -0.32 -22.07
N ARG A 95 -2.46 0.20 -22.54
CA ARG A 95 -2.83 1.64 -22.47
C ARG A 95 -2.58 2.26 -21.09
N ASN A 96 -2.76 1.47 -20.03
CA ASN A 96 -2.54 1.91 -18.64
C ASN A 96 -1.08 2.32 -18.37
N PHE A 97 -0.10 1.62 -18.94
CA PHE A 97 1.32 1.96 -18.76
C PHE A 97 1.72 3.20 -19.53
N VAL A 98 1.16 3.41 -20.74
CA VAL A 98 1.39 4.63 -21.52
C VAL A 98 0.89 5.86 -20.75
N ASN A 99 -0.32 5.79 -20.21
CA ASN A 99 -0.90 6.88 -19.43
C ASN A 99 -0.12 7.15 -18.15
N GLU A 100 0.23 6.11 -17.39
CA GLU A 100 1.02 6.24 -16.17
C GLU A 100 2.43 6.80 -16.47
N SER A 101 3.08 6.34 -17.54
CA SER A 101 4.38 6.87 -17.95
C SER A 101 4.30 8.36 -18.32
N ASN A 102 3.25 8.78 -19.03
CA ASN A 102 3.04 10.18 -19.39
C ASN A 102 2.88 11.06 -18.16
N VAL A 103 2.12 10.59 -17.17
CA VAL A 103 1.97 11.26 -15.87
C VAL A 103 3.32 11.37 -15.15
N LEU A 104 4.04 10.25 -15.00
CA LEU A 104 5.26 10.19 -14.21
C LEU A 104 6.45 10.94 -14.84
N PHE A 105 6.65 10.82 -16.16
CA PHE A 105 7.86 11.33 -16.83
C PHE A 105 7.65 12.68 -17.52
N TYR A 106 6.50 12.92 -18.16
CA TYR A 106 6.29 14.16 -18.93
C TYR A 106 5.58 15.23 -18.11
N ARG A 107 4.40 14.93 -17.56
CA ARG A 107 3.59 15.94 -16.88
C ARG A 107 4.25 16.42 -15.59
N TYR A 108 4.71 15.48 -14.77
CA TYR A 108 5.26 15.78 -13.45
C TYR A 108 6.76 15.61 -13.33
N ASN A 109 7.46 15.27 -14.43
CA ASN A 109 8.92 15.19 -14.50
C ASN A 109 9.56 14.49 -13.28
N GLN A 110 9.01 13.33 -12.91
CA GLN A 110 9.45 12.49 -11.80
C GLN A 110 9.44 13.22 -10.43
N ASN A 111 8.58 14.23 -10.28
CA ASN A 111 8.46 15.04 -9.08
C ASN A 111 7.08 14.89 -8.46
N ALA A 112 6.99 14.12 -7.38
CA ALA A 112 5.75 13.88 -6.66
C ALA A 112 5.13 15.18 -6.11
N SER A 113 5.95 16.19 -5.78
CA SER A 113 5.48 17.48 -5.27
C SER A 113 4.66 18.24 -6.30
N LEU A 114 5.04 18.21 -7.58
CA LEU A 114 4.28 18.91 -8.63
C LEU A 114 2.86 18.34 -8.77
N LEU A 115 2.74 17.00 -8.77
CA LEU A 115 1.43 16.35 -8.78
C LEU A 115 0.63 16.65 -7.51
N ALA A 116 1.29 16.59 -6.36
CA ALA A 116 0.68 16.86 -5.07
C ALA A 116 0.12 18.28 -4.98
N GLU A 117 0.88 19.28 -5.41
CA GLU A 117 0.45 20.69 -5.42
C GLU A 117 -0.68 20.96 -6.41
N ASP A 118 -0.70 20.30 -7.57
CA ASP A 118 -1.78 20.48 -8.54
C ASP A 118 -3.14 19.99 -8.00
N LEU A 119 -3.17 19.02 -7.08
CA LEU A 119 -4.42 18.52 -6.46
C LEU A 119 -5.20 19.60 -5.72
N CYS A 120 -4.52 20.64 -5.24
CA CYS A 120 -5.10 21.78 -4.53
C CYS A 120 -5.04 23.08 -5.34
N SER A 121 -4.79 23.01 -6.64
CA SER A 121 -4.78 24.18 -7.52
C SER A 121 -6.13 24.90 -7.48
N THR A 122 -6.09 26.24 -7.51
CA THR A 122 -7.29 27.08 -7.66
C THR A 122 -7.89 26.96 -9.07
N ASN A 123 -7.09 26.52 -10.05
CA ASN A 123 -7.59 26.17 -11.38
C ASN A 123 -8.27 24.79 -11.33
N THR A 124 -9.58 24.77 -11.54
CA THR A 124 -10.40 23.55 -11.48
C THR A 124 -9.98 22.49 -12.51
N THR A 125 -9.52 22.91 -13.69
CA THR A 125 -9.03 22.01 -14.74
C THR A 125 -7.74 21.34 -14.30
N THR A 126 -6.77 22.10 -13.77
CA THR A 126 -5.52 21.56 -13.23
C THR A 126 -5.79 20.57 -12.10
N ALA A 127 -6.65 20.93 -11.13
CA ALA A 127 -7.00 20.05 -10.03
C ALA A 127 -7.70 18.77 -10.49
N ARG A 128 -8.62 18.84 -11.46
CA ARG A 128 -9.26 17.65 -12.07
C ARG A 128 -8.22 16.74 -12.72
N ILE A 129 -7.34 17.31 -13.54
CA ILE A 129 -6.28 16.59 -14.25
C ILE A 129 -5.32 15.90 -13.27
N ALA A 130 -4.99 16.53 -12.15
CA ALA A 130 -4.18 15.94 -11.11
C ALA A 130 -4.85 14.72 -10.45
N ARG A 131 -6.15 14.81 -10.15
CA ARG A 131 -6.91 13.66 -9.61
C ARG A 131 -6.92 12.48 -10.57
N GLU A 132 -7.18 12.75 -11.86
CA GLU A 132 -7.10 11.72 -12.91
C GLU A 132 -5.70 11.11 -12.99
N SER A 133 -4.66 11.94 -12.85
CA SER A 133 -3.27 11.49 -12.86
C SER A 133 -2.95 10.56 -11.69
N VAL A 134 -3.42 10.86 -10.46
CA VAL A 134 -3.34 9.93 -9.32
C VAL A 134 -4.05 8.60 -9.65
N GLY A 135 -5.21 8.68 -10.31
CA GLY A 135 -5.99 7.54 -10.78
C GLY A 135 -5.25 6.58 -11.73
N THR A 136 -4.19 7.05 -12.38
CA THR A 136 -3.36 6.22 -13.28
C THR A 136 -2.20 5.51 -12.57
N ILE A 137 -1.77 6.01 -11.41
CA ILE A 137 -0.57 5.52 -10.72
C ILE A 137 -0.93 4.28 -9.88
N TRP A 138 -0.31 3.14 -10.21
CA TRP A 138 -0.60 1.90 -9.49
C TRP A 138 -0.16 2.01 -8.03
N HIS A 139 -0.95 1.40 -7.13
CA HIS A 139 -0.83 1.50 -5.66
C HIS A 139 -1.14 2.88 -5.05
N ALA A 140 -1.28 3.94 -5.86
CA ALA A 140 -1.73 5.25 -5.41
C ALA A 140 -3.22 5.48 -5.69
N LYS A 141 -3.72 4.98 -6.83
CA LYS A 141 -5.05 5.29 -7.36
C LYS A 141 -6.23 4.92 -6.46
N ASP A 142 -6.16 3.76 -5.81
CA ASP A 142 -7.28 3.22 -5.04
C ASP A 142 -7.24 3.84 -3.63
N SER A 143 -8.36 4.30 -3.08
CA SER A 143 -8.56 4.83 -1.71
C SER A 143 -8.70 3.70 -0.68
N ILE A 144 -8.59 3.95 0.65
CA ILE A 144 -8.77 2.85 1.64
C ILE A 144 -10.20 2.33 1.55
N GLU A 145 -11.13 3.25 1.28
CA GLU A 145 -12.53 2.93 1.02
C GLU A 145 -12.68 1.96 -0.16
N ASP A 146 -12.01 2.19 -1.28
CA ASP A 146 -12.11 1.30 -2.46
C ASP A 146 -11.72 -0.15 -2.12
N TRP A 147 -10.79 -0.31 -1.18
CA TRP A 147 -10.35 -1.61 -0.68
C TRP A 147 -11.30 -2.22 0.35
N LEU A 148 -12.12 -1.40 1.01
CA LEU A 148 -13.09 -1.77 2.05
C LEU A 148 -14.54 -1.60 1.57
N ASP A 149 -14.80 -1.44 0.28
CA ASP A 149 -16.12 -1.20 -0.35
C ASP A 149 -17.06 -2.44 -0.31
N PHE A 150 -16.89 -3.28 0.70
CA PHE A 150 -17.77 -4.36 1.10
C PHE A 150 -18.06 -4.18 2.59
N ASN A 151 -19.23 -4.64 3.06
CA ASN A 151 -19.63 -4.54 4.47
C ASN A 151 -18.63 -5.32 5.35
N TRP A 152 -17.53 -4.68 5.74
CA TRP A 152 -16.42 -5.30 6.43
C TRP A 152 -16.77 -5.41 7.90
N ASN A 153 -16.45 -6.57 8.47
CA ASN A 153 -16.68 -6.81 9.88
C ASN A 153 -15.35 -6.62 10.64
N ALA A 154 -15.27 -5.56 11.45
CA ALA A 154 -14.10 -5.23 12.26
C ALA A 154 -13.64 -6.39 13.16
N SER A 155 -14.57 -7.21 13.65
CA SER A 155 -14.26 -8.38 14.49
C SER A 155 -13.50 -9.48 13.72
N ARG A 156 -13.58 -9.47 12.38
CA ARG A 156 -12.98 -10.44 11.48
C ARG A 156 -11.84 -9.85 10.65
N MET A 157 -11.31 -8.70 11.04
CA MET A 157 -10.19 -8.03 10.39
C MET A 157 -8.97 -7.96 11.32
N TYR A 158 -7.79 -8.21 10.77
CA TYR A 158 -6.51 -7.88 11.38
C TYR A 158 -5.79 -6.81 10.55
N VAL A 159 -5.44 -5.70 11.19
CA VAL A 159 -4.78 -4.56 10.54
C VAL A 159 -3.27 -4.61 10.77
N TYR A 160 -2.50 -4.55 9.68
CA TYR A 160 -1.05 -4.36 9.72
C TYR A 160 -0.73 -2.91 9.41
N VAL A 161 0.16 -2.30 10.19
CA VAL A 161 0.59 -0.92 9.96
C VAL A 161 2.04 -0.95 9.46
N VAL A 162 2.24 -0.58 8.19
CA VAL A 162 3.54 -0.62 7.51
C VAL A 162 4.21 0.75 7.63
N GLU A 163 4.77 1.03 8.81
CA GLU A 163 5.46 2.28 9.14
C GLU A 163 6.86 2.01 9.70
N PRO A 164 7.85 2.90 9.48
CA PRO A 164 9.21 2.73 10.02
C PRO A 164 9.26 2.56 11.55
N ASN A 165 8.34 3.21 12.26
CA ASN A 165 8.26 3.22 13.72
C ASN A 165 7.17 2.29 14.27
N ALA A 166 6.52 1.50 13.42
CA ALA A 166 5.60 0.47 13.90
C ALA A 166 6.39 -0.71 14.49
N GLU A 167 5.68 -1.58 15.22
CA GLU A 167 6.19 -2.91 15.53
C GLU A 167 6.72 -3.57 14.25
N ASN A 168 7.86 -4.27 14.35
CA ASN A 168 8.45 -4.90 13.17
C ASN A 168 7.42 -5.80 12.47
N LEU A 169 7.38 -5.73 11.13
CA LEU A 169 6.38 -6.42 10.31
C LEU A 169 6.29 -7.92 10.64
N GLU A 170 7.43 -8.58 10.88
CA GLU A 170 7.45 -9.99 11.26
C GLU A 170 6.67 -10.28 12.54
N ALA A 171 6.72 -9.41 13.55
CA ALA A 171 5.97 -9.58 14.78
C ALA A 171 4.46 -9.35 14.56
N GLN A 172 4.09 -8.36 13.74
CA GLN A 172 2.69 -8.18 13.33
C GLN A 172 2.15 -9.41 12.57
N VAL A 173 2.97 -10.03 11.69
CA VAL A 173 2.63 -11.29 11.03
C VAL A 173 2.41 -12.40 12.05
N ASP A 174 3.32 -12.59 13.00
CA ASP A 174 3.13 -13.64 14.01
C ASP A 174 1.88 -13.41 14.86
N HIS A 175 1.67 -12.19 15.36
CA HIS A 175 0.47 -11.84 16.12
C HIS A 175 -0.82 -12.11 15.33
N SER A 176 -0.85 -11.77 14.04
CA SER A 176 -2.01 -12.04 13.18
C SER A 176 -2.30 -13.52 13.04
N MET A 177 -1.27 -14.37 13.01
CA MET A 177 -1.44 -15.82 12.89
C MET A 177 -1.94 -16.40 14.20
N HIS A 178 -1.35 -16.02 15.34
CA HIS A 178 -1.90 -16.39 16.66
C HIS A 178 -3.38 -16.02 16.80
N TRP A 179 -3.74 -14.79 16.42
CA TRP A 179 -5.14 -14.34 16.43
C TRP A 179 -6.04 -15.19 15.51
N PHE A 180 -5.58 -15.47 14.28
CA PHE A 180 -6.28 -16.32 13.32
C PHE A 180 -6.54 -17.74 13.86
N PHE A 181 -5.53 -18.39 14.42
CA PHE A 181 -5.66 -19.75 14.94
C PHE A 181 -6.58 -19.82 16.15
N ASN A 182 -6.47 -18.85 17.08
CA ASN A 182 -7.37 -18.78 18.23
C ASN A 182 -8.84 -18.65 17.81
N LEU A 183 -9.11 -17.86 16.77
CA LEU A 183 -10.47 -17.60 16.30
C LEU A 183 -11.08 -18.77 15.50
N THR A 184 -10.25 -19.53 14.78
CA THR A 184 -10.74 -20.53 13.81
C THR A 184 -10.51 -21.97 14.22
N GLN A 185 -9.59 -22.21 15.17
CA GLN A 185 -9.11 -23.55 15.51
C GLN A 185 -8.60 -24.33 14.27
N TYR A 186 -8.11 -23.59 13.26
CA TYR A 186 -7.72 -24.16 11.97
C TYR A 186 -6.67 -25.26 12.15
N GLN A 187 -7.02 -26.50 11.75
CA GLN A 187 -6.14 -27.68 11.82
C GLN A 187 -5.67 -28.11 13.23
N GLY A 188 -6.21 -27.49 14.30
CA GLY A 188 -5.89 -27.84 15.69
C GLY A 188 -4.50 -27.41 16.19
N ASP A 189 -4.28 -27.61 17.49
CA ASP A 189 -3.13 -27.10 18.24
C ASP A 189 -1.78 -27.65 17.78
N GLU A 190 -1.74 -28.92 17.38
CA GLU A 190 -0.49 -29.55 16.93
C GLU A 190 0.01 -28.94 15.61
N ALA A 191 -0.90 -28.70 14.66
CA ALA A 191 -0.57 -28.04 13.41
C ALA A 191 -0.11 -26.60 13.64
N PHE A 192 -0.78 -25.89 14.55
CA PHE A 192 -0.37 -24.57 14.98
C PHE A 192 1.04 -24.57 15.58
N ALA A 193 1.33 -25.45 16.54
CA ALA A 193 2.63 -25.55 17.20
C ALA A 193 3.78 -25.79 16.19
N ARG A 194 3.57 -26.68 15.21
CA ARG A 194 4.54 -26.91 14.12
C ARG A 194 4.79 -25.65 13.30
N ARG A 195 3.74 -24.94 12.88
CA ARG A 195 3.86 -23.69 12.09
C ARG A 195 4.53 -22.57 12.87
N ALA A 196 4.15 -22.38 14.14
CA ALA A 196 4.78 -21.41 15.02
C ALA A 196 6.28 -21.71 15.22
N SER A 197 6.67 -22.99 15.27
CA SER A 197 8.08 -23.38 15.30
C SER A 197 8.83 -22.98 14.02
N PHE A 198 8.26 -23.21 12.84
CA PHE A 198 8.86 -22.73 11.57
C PHE A 198 9.01 -21.20 11.55
N ALA A 199 7.99 -20.48 11.98
CA ALA A 199 8.00 -19.03 12.03
C ALA A 199 9.10 -18.50 12.96
N ARG A 200 9.28 -19.08 14.15
CA ARG A 200 10.35 -18.69 15.10
C ARG A 200 11.76 -18.93 14.58
N ASN A 201 11.95 -19.97 13.78
CA ASN A 201 13.25 -20.35 13.22
C ASN A 201 13.56 -19.70 11.86
N ARG A 202 12.75 -18.73 11.42
CA ARG A 202 12.97 -18.04 10.14
C ARG A 202 14.26 -17.22 10.16
N LYS A 203 14.99 -17.24 9.05
CA LYS A 203 16.11 -16.30 8.85
C LYS A 203 15.54 -14.89 8.66
N LYS A 204 16.11 -13.91 9.36
CA LYS A 204 15.72 -12.50 9.17
C LYS A 204 15.98 -12.13 7.69
N PRO A 205 14.94 -11.70 6.97
CA PRO A 205 15.08 -11.31 5.58
C PRO A 205 15.90 -10.02 5.49
N ALA A 206 16.88 -9.99 4.59
CA ALA A 206 17.64 -8.78 4.25
C ALA A 206 16.79 -7.89 3.32
N ASN A 207 15.65 -7.40 3.79
CA ASN A 207 14.77 -6.59 2.96
C ASN A 207 14.99 -5.11 3.22
N LYS A 208 15.67 -4.43 2.29
CA LYS A 208 15.55 -2.98 2.13
C LYS A 208 14.32 -2.69 1.28
N HIS A 209 13.45 -1.79 1.72
CA HIS A 209 12.33 -1.32 0.92
C HIS A 209 12.85 -0.70 -0.38
N SER A 210 12.38 -1.20 -1.53
CA SER A 210 12.96 -0.89 -2.84
C SER A 210 12.79 0.56 -3.31
N ALA A 211 11.94 1.35 -2.64
CA ALA A 211 11.67 2.74 -3.00
C ALA A 211 12.49 3.76 -2.19
N GLU A 212 13.11 3.34 -1.07
CA GLU A 212 13.75 4.27 -0.13
C GLU A 212 14.88 5.07 -0.80
N SER A 213 15.66 4.42 -1.66
CA SER A 213 16.74 5.04 -2.42
C SER A 213 16.29 6.07 -3.46
N ALA A 214 15.01 6.10 -3.83
CA ALA A 214 14.48 6.99 -4.87
C ALA A 214 13.51 8.04 -4.32
N LYS A 215 13.12 7.92 -3.03
CA LYS A 215 12.17 8.82 -2.39
C LYS A 215 12.79 10.21 -2.28
N LYS A 216 12.11 11.21 -2.83
CA LYS A 216 12.37 12.62 -2.52
C LYS A 216 11.32 13.12 -1.54
N ALA A 217 11.73 14.04 -0.66
CA ALA A 217 10.78 14.73 0.21
C ALA A 217 9.79 15.55 -0.64
N LEU A 218 8.54 15.61 -0.18
CA LEU A 218 7.55 16.51 -0.77
C LEU A 218 7.88 17.96 -0.39
N SER A 219 7.41 18.91 -1.21
CA SER A 219 7.30 20.29 -0.76
C SER A 219 6.25 20.36 0.37
N LEU A 220 6.40 21.35 1.27
CA LEU A 220 5.41 21.56 2.34
C LEU A 220 4.00 21.77 1.79
N LYS A 221 3.89 22.49 0.65
CA LYS A 221 2.60 22.69 -0.03
C LYS A 221 2.06 21.37 -0.58
N GLY A 222 2.88 20.58 -1.25
CA GLY A 222 2.47 19.28 -1.80
C GLY A 222 1.99 18.31 -0.72
N GLU A 223 2.70 18.25 0.41
CA GLU A 223 2.30 17.45 1.57
C GLU A 223 0.90 17.84 2.08
N ARG A 224 0.65 19.13 2.32
CA ARG A 224 -0.67 19.65 2.73
C ARG A 224 -1.78 19.33 1.73
N CYS A 225 -1.47 19.41 0.45
CA CYS A 225 -2.44 19.15 -0.60
C CYS A 225 -2.81 17.66 -0.69
N LEU A 226 -1.86 16.75 -0.46
CA LEU A 226 -2.13 15.32 -0.34
C LEU A 226 -2.88 14.97 0.94
N GLU A 227 -2.57 15.62 2.06
CA GLU A 227 -3.30 15.43 3.32
C GLU A 227 -4.79 15.77 3.14
N LYS A 228 -5.08 16.91 2.49
CA LYS A 228 -6.45 17.29 2.13
C LYS A 228 -7.08 16.29 1.17
N PHE A 229 -6.36 15.87 0.13
CA PHE A 229 -6.85 14.90 -0.85
C PHE A 229 -7.22 13.55 -0.22
N TYR A 230 -6.43 13.07 0.74
CA TYR A 230 -6.63 11.79 1.44
C TYR A 230 -7.40 11.91 2.76
N ARG A 231 -8.13 13.01 3.01
CA ARG A 231 -8.88 13.23 4.26
C ARG A 231 -9.74 12.02 4.66
N LYS A 232 -10.48 11.44 3.70
CA LYS A 232 -11.33 10.27 3.94
C LYS A 232 -10.54 9.01 4.31
N ASP A 233 -9.35 8.80 3.73
CA ASP A 233 -8.46 7.70 4.13
C ASP A 233 -8.06 7.84 5.60
N TYR A 234 -7.78 9.06 6.09
CA TYR A 234 -7.44 9.31 7.49
C TYR A 234 -8.61 9.08 8.45
N GLU A 235 -9.82 9.46 8.06
CA GLU A 235 -11.05 9.16 8.82
C GLU A 235 -11.24 7.64 8.97
N ILE A 236 -11.02 6.87 7.90
CA ILE A 236 -11.09 5.41 7.95
C ILE A 236 -9.96 4.84 8.81
N LEU A 237 -8.74 5.37 8.74
CA LEU A 237 -7.65 4.94 9.62
C LEU A 237 -8.03 5.10 11.10
N LYS A 238 -8.64 6.22 11.48
CA LYS A 238 -9.16 6.43 12.84
C LYS A 238 -10.16 5.33 13.23
N GLN A 239 -11.15 5.06 12.38
CA GLN A 239 -12.12 3.98 12.62
C GLN A 239 -11.46 2.60 12.77
N LEU A 240 -10.44 2.30 11.95
CA LEU A 240 -9.69 1.05 12.03
C LEU A 240 -8.89 0.93 13.32
N ALA A 241 -8.32 2.02 13.82
CA ALA A 241 -7.62 2.03 15.12
C ALA A 241 -8.58 1.65 16.27
N ASP A 242 -9.80 2.18 16.22
CA ASP A 242 -10.80 2.00 17.27
C ASP A 242 -11.46 0.62 17.22
N THR A 243 -11.68 0.07 16.01
CA THR A 243 -12.54 -1.12 15.83
C THR A 243 -11.79 -2.38 15.38
N ALA A 244 -10.70 -2.23 14.61
CA ALA A 244 -10.08 -3.34 13.90
C ALA A 244 -8.68 -3.70 14.40
N CYS A 245 -7.92 -2.76 14.98
CA CYS A 245 -6.62 -3.07 15.58
C CYS A 245 -6.74 -4.08 16.73
N LYS A 246 -5.94 -5.16 16.68
CA LYS A 246 -5.93 -6.23 17.70
C LYS A 246 -4.79 -6.11 18.70
N THR A 247 -3.92 -5.12 18.53
CA THR A 247 -2.75 -4.88 19.39
C THR A 247 -2.63 -3.39 19.71
N LYS A 248 -2.05 -3.08 20.87
CA LYS A 248 -1.70 -1.69 21.23
C LYS A 248 -0.70 -1.09 20.23
N SER A 249 0.22 -1.89 19.71
CA SER A 249 1.19 -1.46 18.69
C SER A 249 0.50 -0.97 17.41
N CYS A 250 -0.53 -1.68 16.93
CA CYS A 250 -1.35 -1.27 15.80
C CYS A 250 -2.05 0.07 16.06
N GLN A 251 -2.70 0.20 17.23
CA GLN A 251 -3.40 1.42 17.63
C GLN A 251 -2.44 2.61 17.71
N SER A 252 -1.34 2.47 18.44
CA SER A 252 -0.33 3.52 18.59
C SER A 252 0.29 3.91 17.25
N ALA A 253 0.55 2.95 16.35
CA ALA A 253 1.10 3.24 15.04
C ALA A 253 0.13 4.08 14.19
N ILE A 254 -1.18 3.76 14.20
CA ILE A 254 -2.17 4.59 13.51
C ILE A 254 -2.31 5.97 14.17
N HIS A 255 -2.35 6.04 15.51
CA HIS A 255 -2.38 7.32 16.21
C HIS A 255 -1.18 8.19 15.82
N ASN A 256 0.02 7.62 15.78
CA ASN A 256 1.22 8.33 15.34
C ASN A 256 1.10 8.86 13.89
N ILE A 257 0.47 8.11 12.98
CA ILE A 257 0.14 8.60 11.64
C ILE A 257 -0.78 9.82 11.74
N LEU A 258 -1.87 9.72 12.51
CA LEU A 258 -2.85 10.79 12.66
C LEU A 258 -2.26 12.06 13.29
N GLU A 259 -1.47 11.92 14.36
CA GLU A 259 -0.79 13.03 15.05
C GLU A 259 0.11 13.83 14.11
N ARG A 260 0.93 13.16 13.28
CA ARG A 260 1.79 13.82 12.30
C ARG A 260 1.02 14.69 11.30
N ARG A 261 -0.26 14.37 11.08
CA ARG A 261 -1.13 14.96 10.05
C ARG A 261 -2.16 15.94 10.62
N LYS A 262 -2.23 16.10 11.94
CA LYS A 262 -3.23 16.97 12.62
C LYS A 262 -3.21 18.41 12.12
N GLY A 263 -2.03 19.00 11.94
CA GLY A 263 -1.87 20.38 11.49
C GLY A 263 -2.50 20.69 10.12
N ALA A 264 -2.82 19.67 9.33
CA ALA A 264 -3.49 19.81 8.04
C ALA A 264 -5.01 19.97 8.14
N PHE A 265 -5.61 19.50 9.24
CA PHE A 265 -7.07 19.47 9.43
C PHE A 265 -7.59 20.70 10.17
N GLU A 266 -6.76 21.32 11.03
CA GLU A 266 -7.18 22.39 11.94
C GLU A 266 -7.15 23.80 11.31
N GLY A 267 -6.67 23.96 10.06
CA GLY A 267 -6.45 25.27 9.45
C GLY A 267 -7.15 25.55 8.11
N ALA A 268 -7.98 24.64 7.61
CA ALA A 268 -8.68 24.83 6.34
C ALA A 268 -10.14 25.23 6.60
N PRO A 269 -10.61 26.43 6.20
CA PRO A 269 -12.03 26.74 6.22
C PRO A 269 -12.79 25.68 5.40
N ALA A 270 -13.93 25.24 5.96
CA ALA A 270 -14.81 24.25 5.37
C ALA A 270 -15.36 24.70 4.00
#